data_AF-A0A934PE09-F1
#
_entry.id   AF-A0A934PE09-F1
#
_cell.length_a   1.000
_cell.length_b   1.000
_cell.length_c   1.000
_cell.angle_alpha   90.00
_cell.angle_beta   90.00
_cell.angle_gamma   90.00
#
_symmetry.space_group_name_H-M   'P 1'
#
loop_
_entity.id
_entity.type
_entity.pdbx_description
1 polymer ?
#
loop_
_entity_poly.entity_id
_entity_poly.type
_entity_poly.pdbx_seq_one_letter_code
_entity_poly.pdbx_strand_id
1 'polypeptide(L)'
;MFARRVCMSLAAASMIAVPVQRAQANDAAALLGGALLGGIIVNEVHKNKQRQRTTRTTTRRSGISSAQRAENRQVQTALNYFGYHVGSVDGALGRQSRAGISRYQADMGYQPDGYLDGHEKDFLLGSYQRSLASSSVPPYNQVVATQGYNGLLRTYRNEQLGIATPNMGANVQTAAVQAPAPVPAPAPTPAPAPVAAPAPAPAPAAPAAVQPAPVTARADTGALPQFTFGQVPRSVNEHCNEINVLTAANGGITTAGRVSDSELALNEQFCLARTHAMAESTSIVSTIPNMTDAQVTQQCEGLAQAIAPQIAALETESPNKVVADTAAFLQESGRPMDQLMSAGKVCLGVGYRTDNAAMALASAVVLVAGGQTGYGEMVSHHLREGFGTSKASAQQSGTWMNMALNSLSNGGTAVMGQSSDRVAVLRDAMQGGSSPSGAVSALPVFPSASGN
;
A
#
# COMPACT_ATOMS: atom_id res chain seq x y z
N MET A 1 62.17 8.31 94.56
CA MET A 1 60.84 7.68 94.79
C MET A 1 60.15 7.55 93.42
N PHE A 2 59.64 6.36 93.16
CA PHE A 2 59.23 5.75 91.87
C PHE A 2 58.18 6.58 91.09
N ALA A 3 58.36 6.91 89.79
CA ALA A 3 58.19 6.12 88.54
C ALA A 3 56.70 5.81 88.22
N ARG A 4 56.13 5.96 86.99
CA ARG A 4 56.67 5.83 85.62
C ARG A 4 55.64 6.32 84.56
N ARG A 5 56.20 6.66 83.40
CA ARG A 5 55.70 6.96 82.03
C ARG A 5 54.51 6.13 81.47
N VAL A 6 53.93 6.59 80.34
CA VAL A 6 53.53 5.87 79.06
C VAL A 6 52.24 6.49 78.46
N CYS A 7 52.27 7.27 77.35
CA CYS A 7 52.10 6.94 75.91
C CYS A 7 51.22 5.72 75.55
N MET A 8 50.06 5.86 74.88
CA MET A 8 49.79 5.08 73.65
C MET A 8 48.56 5.52 72.86
N SER A 9 48.81 5.62 71.57
CA SER A 9 47.97 5.77 70.39
C SER A 9 46.98 4.64 70.15
N LEU A 10 45.84 4.96 69.51
CA LEU A 10 45.03 4.03 68.73
C LEU A 10 44.50 4.76 67.49
N ALA A 11 44.91 4.24 66.33
CA ALA A 11 44.40 4.61 65.01
C ALA A 11 43.29 3.63 64.62
N ALA A 12 42.21 4.13 63.99
CA ALA A 12 41.65 3.61 62.73
C ALA A 12 40.18 4.05 62.52
N ALA A 13 39.83 4.12 61.23
CA ALA A 13 38.51 4.05 60.61
C ALA A 13 37.74 5.37 60.42
N SER A 14 38.04 6.02 59.30
CA SER A 14 37.14 6.95 58.60
C SER A 14 36.05 6.16 57.86
N MET A 15 34.78 6.46 58.15
CA MET A 15 33.65 6.28 57.22
C MET A 15 32.64 7.41 57.45
N ILE A 16 32.18 7.97 56.33
CA ILE A 16 31.37 9.18 56.21
C ILE A 16 29.87 8.82 56.34
N ALA A 17 29.12 9.62 57.12
CA ALA A 17 27.66 9.70 57.05
C ALA A 17 27.16 11.12 57.43
N VAL A 18 26.08 11.54 56.74
CA VAL A 18 25.41 12.87 56.66
C VAL A 18 24.88 13.39 58.03
N PRO A 19 24.51 14.69 58.19
CA PRO A 19 23.10 15.06 57.91
C PRO A 19 22.85 16.49 57.33
N VAL A 20 21.62 16.63 56.88
CA VAL A 20 20.87 17.78 56.35
C VAL A 20 20.42 18.75 57.46
N GLN A 21 20.42 20.08 57.24
CA GLN A 21 19.26 21.02 57.27
C GLN A 21 19.61 22.51 57.53
N ARG A 22 18.94 23.37 56.73
CA ARG A 22 18.35 24.69 57.02
C ARG A 22 19.18 26.00 57.04
N ALA A 23 18.70 26.88 56.14
CA ALA A 23 18.29 28.27 56.34
C ALA A 23 19.37 29.36 56.53
N GLN A 24 19.45 30.23 55.54
CA GLN A 24 19.93 31.61 55.68
C GLN A 24 18.97 32.51 54.89
N ALA A 25 18.24 33.36 55.62
CA ALA A 25 17.81 34.66 55.15
C ALA A 25 18.81 35.66 55.72
N ASN A 26 19.22 36.67 54.95
CA ASN A 26 19.75 37.93 55.48
C ASN A 26 19.49 39.06 54.47
N ASP A 27 18.79 40.07 54.98
CA ASP A 27 18.68 41.42 54.44
C ASP A 27 20.03 42.15 54.49
N ALA A 28 20.27 43.06 53.54
CA ALA A 28 20.83 44.39 53.81
C ALA A 28 20.87 45.28 52.55
N ALA A 29 19.98 46.27 52.56
CA ALA A 29 20.19 47.70 52.28
C ALA A 29 20.91 48.21 51.01
N ALA A 30 20.16 49.00 50.23
CA ALA A 30 20.49 50.28 49.56
C ALA A 30 19.52 50.41 48.34
N LEU A 31 18.90 51.52 47.94
CA LEU A 31 19.08 52.95 48.21
C LEU A 31 17.82 53.69 47.65
N LEU A 32 17.22 54.55 48.48
CA LEU A 32 16.62 55.87 48.23
C LEU A 32 15.92 56.26 46.90
N GLY A 33 14.67 56.74 47.04
CA GLY A 33 14.01 57.79 46.24
C GLY A 33 12.73 57.31 45.53
N GLY A 34 11.52 57.85 45.68
CA GLY A 34 10.95 59.01 46.36
C GLY A 34 9.51 59.20 45.83
N ALA A 35 8.66 59.90 46.60
CA ALA A 35 7.26 60.34 46.31
C ALA A 35 6.16 59.25 46.34
N LEU A 36 5.33 59.11 47.38
CA LEU A 36 4.18 59.96 47.80
C LEU A 36 3.18 60.29 46.68
N LEU A 37 1.99 59.68 46.72
CA LEU A 37 0.70 60.35 47.01
C LEU A 37 -0.51 59.39 46.87
N GLY A 38 -1.32 59.34 47.94
CA GLY A 38 -2.77 59.01 48.09
C GLY A 38 -3.45 57.94 47.22
N GLY A 39 -4.24 57.00 47.73
CA GLY A 39 -4.94 56.90 48.99
C GLY A 39 -6.33 56.28 48.73
N ILE A 40 -6.82 55.50 49.72
CA ILE A 40 -8.23 55.15 49.99
C ILE A 40 -8.91 54.25 48.91
N ILE A 41 -9.66 53.16 49.16
CA ILE A 41 -10.50 52.67 50.26
C ILE A 41 -10.49 51.12 50.23
N VAL A 42 -10.38 50.48 51.39
CA VAL A 42 -10.84 49.10 51.64
C VAL A 42 -12.29 49.18 52.09
N ASN A 43 -13.22 48.48 51.43
CA ASN A 43 -14.33 47.82 52.12
C ASN A 43 -15.07 46.80 51.23
N GLU A 44 -15.72 45.82 51.88
CA GLU A 44 -16.60 44.75 51.37
C GLU A 44 -15.95 43.44 50.89
N VAL A 45 -15.13 42.86 51.77
CA VAL A 45 -15.20 41.43 52.05
C VAL A 45 -16.38 41.18 52.97
N HIS A 46 -17.53 40.78 52.43
CA HIS A 46 -18.54 39.92 53.09
C HIS A 46 -19.74 39.72 52.15
N LYS A 47 -19.62 38.80 51.17
CA LYS A 47 -20.73 38.04 50.56
C LYS A 47 -20.21 37.11 49.46
N ASN A 48 -19.54 36.01 49.84
CA ASN A 48 -19.56 34.79 49.01
C ASN A 48 -19.08 33.49 49.70
N LYS A 49 -19.33 33.35 51.01
CA LYS A 49 -19.25 32.03 51.67
C LYS A 49 -20.56 31.26 51.45
N GLN A 50 -20.83 30.85 50.21
CA GLN A 50 -21.75 29.76 49.84
C GLN A 50 -21.80 29.65 48.31
N ARG A 51 -20.74 29.09 47.73
CA ARG A 51 -20.68 28.33 46.46
C ARG A 51 -19.22 28.13 46.04
N GLN A 52 -18.40 27.57 46.93
CA GLN A 52 -17.26 26.78 46.50
C GLN A 52 -17.80 25.45 45.95
N ARG A 53 -18.38 25.49 44.76
CA ARG A 53 -18.40 24.34 43.86
C ARG A 53 -17.12 24.47 43.07
N THR A 54 -16.09 23.80 43.54
CA THR A 54 -14.86 23.56 42.80
C THR A 54 -15.26 22.74 41.56
N THR A 55 -15.59 23.41 40.46
CA THR A 55 -15.69 22.76 39.16
C THR A 55 -14.26 22.40 38.78
N ARG A 56 -13.83 21.23 39.25
CA ARG A 56 -12.60 20.58 38.81
C ARG A 56 -12.90 20.13 37.39
N THR A 57 -12.67 21.01 36.42
CA THR A 57 -12.79 20.69 35.00
C THR A 57 -11.66 19.72 34.68
N THR A 58 -11.90 18.43 34.89
CA THR A 58 -11.12 17.38 34.26
C THR A 58 -11.42 17.45 32.78
N THR A 59 -10.63 18.24 32.04
CA THR A 59 -10.63 18.18 30.58
C THR A 59 -10.14 16.78 30.21
N ARG A 60 -11.07 15.84 30.03
CA ARG A 60 -10.83 14.56 29.36
C ARG A 60 -10.34 14.91 27.96
N ARG A 61 -9.01 14.97 27.78
CA ARG A 61 -8.41 14.98 26.44
C ARG A 61 -8.90 13.72 25.74
N SER A 62 -9.72 13.89 24.71
CA SER A 62 -10.18 12.79 23.85
C SER A 62 -8.97 12.00 23.36
N GLY A 63 -8.86 10.74 23.77
CA GLY A 63 -7.74 9.83 23.50
C GLY A 63 -7.66 9.35 22.04
N ILE A 64 -7.78 10.27 21.08
CA ILE A 64 -7.57 9.98 19.66
C ILE A 64 -6.09 10.24 19.36
N SER A 65 -5.38 9.20 18.89
CA SER A 65 -3.98 9.31 18.47
C SER A 65 -3.84 10.22 17.25
N SER A 66 -2.64 10.74 16.99
CA SER A 66 -2.35 11.51 15.77
C SER A 66 -2.58 10.69 14.50
N ALA A 67 -2.25 9.39 14.56
CA ALA A 67 -2.53 8.38 13.54
C ALA A 67 -4.02 8.27 13.24
N GLN A 68 -4.85 8.03 14.26
CA GLN A 68 -6.30 7.93 14.10
C GLN A 68 -6.90 9.23 13.55
N ARG A 69 -6.38 10.40 13.93
CA ARG A 69 -6.79 11.67 13.32
C ARG A 69 -6.42 11.75 11.85
N ALA A 70 -5.26 11.24 11.43
CA ALA A 70 -4.87 11.23 10.03
C ALA A 70 -5.78 10.32 9.19
N GLU A 71 -6.08 9.13 9.68
CA GLU A 71 -7.04 8.20 9.07
C GLU A 71 -8.44 8.82 9.00
N ASN A 72 -8.92 9.41 10.09
CA ASN A 72 -10.21 10.10 10.12
C ASN A 72 -10.27 11.24 9.10
N ARG A 73 -9.16 11.93 8.82
CA ARG A 73 -9.09 12.95 7.76
C ARG A 73 -9.21 12.32 6.38
N GLN A 74 -8.63 11.15 6.15
CA GLN A 74 -8.79 10.42 4.88
C GLN A 74 -10.26 10.02 4.68
N VAL A 75 -10.90 9.49 5.73
CA VAL A 75 -12.34 9.17 5.72
C VAL A 75 -13.17 10.42 5.43
N GLN A 76 -12.92 11.53 6.12
CA GLN A 76 -13.66 12.78 5.88
C GLN A 76 -13.45 13.32 4.45
N THR A 77 -12.23 13.21 3.93
CA THR A 77 -11.90 13.61 2.55
C THR A 77 -12.68 12.76 1.55
N ALA A 78 -12.64 11.43 1.69
CA ALA A 78 -13.34 10.50 0.81
C ALA A 78 -14.86 10.69 0.87
N LEU A 79 -15.44 10.82 2.07
CA LEU A 79 -16.87 11.07 2.24
C LEU A 79 -17.29 12.37 1.54
N ASN A 80 -16.59 13.48 1.80
CA ASN A 80 -16.88 14.76 1.15
C ASN A 80 -16.73 14.67 -0.37
N TYR A 81 -15.70 13.99 -0.87
CA TYR A 81 -15.46 13.79 -2.30
C TYR A 81 -16.62 13.05 -2.99
N PHE A 82 -17.16 12.01 -2.35
CA PHE A 82 -18.31 11.28 -2.86
C PHE A 82 -19.67 11.97 -2.60
N GLY A 83 -19.66 13.19 -2.05
CA GLY A 83 -20.87 13.98 -1.80
C GLY A 83 -21.55 13.71 -0.46
N TYR A 84 -20.97 12.90 0.41
CA TYR A 84 -21.42 12.72 1.79
C TYR A 84 -20.81 13.83 2.66
N HIS A 85 -21.50 14.96 2.73
CA HIS A 85 -21.03 16.12 3.49
C HIS A 85 -20.81 15.79 4.97
N VAL A 86 -19.56 15.87 5.42
CA VAL A 86 -19.15 15.67 6.81
C VAL A 86 -18.54 16.90 7.47
N GLY A 87 -18.45 18.01 6.72
CA GLY A 87 -17.83 19.26 7.17
C GLY A 87 -16.33 19.30 6.89
N SER A 88 -15.62 20.17 7.59
CA SER A 88 -14.17 20.35 7.42
C SER A 88 -13.38 19.09 7.78
N VAL A 89 -12.30 18.86 7.04
CA VAL A 89 -11.39 17.72 7.25
C VAL A 89 -10.44 18.02 8.42
N ASP A 90 -10.88 17.71 9.63
CA ASP A 90 -10.18 18.01 10.89
C ASP A 90 -9.71 16.76 11.65
N GLY A 91 -10.09 15.57 11.19
CA GLY A 91 -9.78 14.28 11.82
C GLY A 91 -10.65 13.96 13.03
N ALA A 92 -11.65 14.78 13.33
CA ALA A 92 -12.62 14.54 14.39
C ALA A 92 -13.93 14.04 13.78
N LEU A 93 -14.24 12.74 13.99
CA LEU A 93 -15.51 12.15 13.54
C LEU A 93 -16.66 12.54 14.47
N GLY A 94 -17.10 13.80 14.36
CA GLY A 94 -18.20 14.38 15.13
C GLY A 94 -19.57 14.05 14.55
N ARG A 95 -20.60 14.78 15.01
CA ARG A 95 -22.00 14.56 14.63
C ARG A 95 -22.24 14.64 13.11
N GLN A 96 -21.57 15.56 12.42
CA GLN A 96 -21.67 15.70 10.97
C GLN A 96 -21.05 14.49 10.26
N SER A 97 -19.87 14.05 10.69
CA SER A 97 -19.25 12.83 10.17
C SER A 97 -20.14 11.61 10.38
N ARG A 98 -20.73 11.43 11.56
CA ARG A 98 -21.68 10.34 11.86
C ARG A 98 -22.88 10.37 10.90
N ALA A 99 -23.44 11.54 10.66
CA ALA A 99 -24.57 11.71 9.73
C ALA A 99 -24.18 11.40 8.28
N GLY A 100 -23.00 11.83 7.84
CA GLY A 100 -22.48 11.51 6.50
C GLY A 100 -22.19 10.02 6.33
N ILE A 101 -21.60 9.37 7.35
CA ILE A 101 -21.36 7.92 7.36
C ILE A 101 -22.67 7.15 7.26
N SER A 102 -23.69 7.52 8.05
CA SER A 102 -25.01 6.87 8.02
C SER A 102 -25.66 6.96 6.63
N ARG A 103 -25.51 8.10 5.93
CA ARG A 103 -25.97 8.26 4.54
C ARG A 103 -25.18 7.40 3.56
N TYR A 104 -23.86 7.34 3.71
CA TYR A 104 -23.00 6.48 2.92
C TYR A 104 -23.41 5.02 3.09
N GLN A 105 -23.57 4.55 4.32
CA GLN A 105 -24.02 3.20 4.64
C GLN A 105 -25.38 2.90 4.00
N ALA A 106 -26.36 3.81 4.15
CA ALA A 106 -27.67 3.65 3.53
C ALA A 106 -27.60 3.56 2.00
N ASP A 107 -26.82 4.43 1.34
CA ASP A 107 -26.65 4.39 -0.12
C ASP A 107 -25.91 3.12 -0.55
N MET A 108 -25.01 2.60 0.30
CA MET A 108 -24.27 1.38 0.06
C MET A 108 -25.04 0.08 0.35
N GLY A 109 -26.19 0.16 1.02
CA GLY A 109 -26.98 -1.00 1.44
C GLY A 109 -26.46 -1.65 2.74
N TYR A 110 -25.63 -0.94 3.50
CA TYR A 110 -25.18 -1.35 4.83
C TYR A 110 -26.16 -0.90 5.92
N GLN A 111 -25.94 -1.35 7.16
CA GLN A 111 -26.71 -0.85 8.31
C GLN A 111 -26.30 0.59 8.64
N PRO A 112 -27.21 1.58 8.63
CA PRO A 112 -26.86 3.00 8.71
C PRO A 112 -26.64 3.48 10.15
N ASP A 113 -25.75 2.83 10.90
CA ASP A 113 -25.46 3.12 12.30
C ASP A 113 -24.57 4.36 12.53
N GLY A 114 -23.95 4.88 11.47
CA GLY A 114 -23.06 6.04 11.50
C GLY A 114 -21.63 5.73 11.92
N TYR A 115 -21.24 4.46 12.05
CA TYR A 115 -19.90 4.02 12.42
C TYR A 115 -19.33 3.11 11.33
N LEU A 116 -18.23 3.54 10.71
CA LEU A 116 -17.54 2.72 9.72
C LEU A 116 -16.86 1.53 10.41
N ASP A 117 -17.19 0.33 9.96
CA ASP A 117 -16.37 -0.85 10.20
C ASP A 117 -15.16 -0.91 9.25
N GLY A 118 -14.33 -1.94 9.40
CA GLY A 118 -13.13 -2.12 8.56
C GLY A 118 -13.47 -2.25 7.07
N HIS A 119 -14.44 -3.10 6.73
CA HIS A 119 -14.84 -3.36 5.34
C HIS A 119 -15.44 -2.12 4.69
N GLU A 120 -16.34 -1.43 5.39
CA GLU A 120 -16.98 -0.20 4.92
C GLU A 120 -15.97 0.92 4.69
N LYS A 121 -14.99 1.06 5.58
CA LYS A 121 -13.90 2.03 5.46
C LYS A 121 -12.98 1.70 4.30
N ASP A 122 -12.59 0.43 4.15
CA ASP A 122 -11.68 0.00 3.10
C ASP A 122 -12.33 0.17 1.71
N PHE A 123 -13.62 -0.16 1.58
CA PHE A 123 -14.37 0.09 0.36
C PHE A 123 -14.42 1.59 0.03
N LEU A 124 -14.71 2.45 1.02
CA LEU A 124 -14.77 3.90 0.83
C LEU A 124 -13.43 4.48 0.38
N LEU A 125 -12.35 4.15 1.09
CA LEU A 125 -11.00 4.66 0.82
C LEU A 125 -10.42 4.09 -0.48
N GLY A 126 -10.62 2.79 -0.72
CA GLY A 126 -10.23 2.14 -1.98
C GLY A 126 -10.97 2.73 -3.18
N SER A 127 -12.27 2.97 -3.03
CA SER A 127 -13.08 3.65 -4.05
C SER A 127 -12.61 5.07 -4.30
N TYR A 128 -12.26 5.82 -3.25
CA TYR A 128 -11.73 7.19 -3.40
C TYR A 128 -10.44 7.18 -4.22
N GLN A 129 -9.49 6.31 -3.86
CA GLN A 129 -8.24 6.16 -4.61
C GLN A 129 -8.48 5.76 -6.07
N ARG A 130 -9.39 4.83 -6.31
CA ARG A 130 -9.80 4.43 -7.65
C ARG A 130 -10.39 5.59 -8.43
N SER A 131 -11.27 6.38 -7.81
CA SER A 131 -11.90 7.54 -8.43
C SER A 131 -10.91 8.60 -8.87
N LEU A 132 -9.83 8.84 -8.10
CA LEU A 132 -8.78 9.76 -8.51
C LEU A 132 -8.10 9.35 -9.82
N ALA A 133 -8.02 8.04 -10.11
CA ALA A 133 -7.41 7.51 -11.33
C ALA A 133 -8.41 7.32 -12.49
N SER A 134 -9.67 6.97 -12.21
CA SER A 134 -10.61 6.53 -13.26
C SER A 134 -11.82 7.44 -13.47
N SER A 135 -12.10 8.41 -12.60
CA SER A 135 -13.33 9.23 -12.71
C SER A 135 -13.44 10.05 -14.00
N SER A 136 -12.33 10.31 -14.70
CA SER A 136 -12.28 11.03 -15.97
C SER A 136 -12.27 10.11 -17.20
N VAL A 137 -12.27 8.79 -17.01
CA VAL A 137 -12.16 7.80 -18.09
C VAL A 137 -13.52 7.09 -18.30
N PRO A 138 -13.94 6.80 -19.54
CA PRO A 138 -15.11 5.96 -19.80
C PRO A 138 -15.00 4.55 -19.16
N PRO A 139 -16.11 3.98 -18.67
CA PRO A 139 -17.47 4.54 -18.61
C PRO A 139 -17.70 5.48 -17.42
N TYR A 140 -16.73 5.64 -16.52
CA TYR A 140 -16.90 6.34 -15.23
C TYR A 140 -17.10 7.85 -15.37
N ASN A 141 -16.47 8.48 -16.36
CA ASN A 141 -16.71 9.90 -16.65
C ASN A 141 -18.18 10.21 -16.93
N GLN A 142 -18.87 9.32 -17.63
CA GLN A 142 -20.29 9.45 -17.92
C GLN A 142 -21.15 9.23 -16.66
N VAL A 143 -20.75 8.29 -15.81
CA VAL A 143 -21.38 8.09 -14.50
C VAL A 143 -21.24 9.34 -13.64
N VAL A 144 -20.05 9.95 -13.58
CA VAL A 144 -19.84 11.20 -12.84
C VAL A 144 -20.68 12.33 -13.43
N ALA A 145 -20.74 12.46 -14.76
CA ALA A 145 -21.52 13.50 -15.42
C ALA A 145 -23.04 13.38 -15.17
N THR A 146 -23.56 12.16 -15.07
CA THR A 146 -25.01 11.90 -14.96
C THR A 146 -25.49 11.69 -13.52
N GLN A 147 -24.66 11.08 -12.68
CA GLN A 147 -25.03 10.65 -11.33
C GLN A 147 -24.12 11.21 -10.24
N GLY A 148 -23.11 12.01 -10.60
CA GLY A 148 -22.13 12.54 -9.66
C GLY A 148 -21.19 11.48 -9.09
N TYR A 149 -20.32 11.91 -8.17
CA TYR A 149 -19.37 11.02 -7.51
C TYR A 149 -20.06 9.98 -6.61
N ASN A 150 -21.23 10.26 -6.04
CA ASN A 150 -22.02 9.25 -5.34
C ASN A 150 -22.46 8.13 -6.29
N GLY A 151 -22.89 8.44 -7.52
CA GLY A 151 -23.20 7.45 -8.54
C GLY A 151 -21.99 6.59 -8.93
N LEU A 152 -20.82 7.23 -8.99
CA LEU A 152 -19.56 6.52 -9.24
C LEU A 152 -19.23 5.53 -8.10
N LEU A 153 -19.47 5.90 -6.85
CA LEU A 153 -19.26 5.00 -5.72
C LEU A 153 -20.20 3.78 -5.76
N ARG A 154 -21.47 3.97 -6.12
CA ARG A 154 -22.41 2.84 -6.32
C ARG A 154 -21.97 1.93 -7.45
N THR A 155 -21.46 2.52 -8.52
CA THR A 155 -20.92 1.83 -9.70
C THR A 155 -19.77 0.91 -9.30
N TYR A 156 -18.84 1.37 -8.47
CA TYR A 156 -17.74 0.54 -7.98
C TYR A 156 -18.20 -0.63 -7.10
N ARG A 157 -19.21 -0.42 -6.27
CA ARG A 157 -19.81 -1.48 -5.46
C ARG A 157 -20.44 -2.56 -6.34
N ASN A 158 -21.19 -2.14 -7.36
CA ASN A 158 -21.84 -3.04 -8.30
C ASN A 158 -20.80 -3.92 -9.01
N GLU A 159 -19.68 -3.33 -9.43
CA GLU A 159 -18.58 -4.10 -10.04
C GLU A 159 -17.95 -5.09 -9.08
N GLN A 160 -17.80 -4.74 -7.80
CA GLN A 160 -17.32 -5.68 -6.77
C GLN A 160 -18.30 -6.86 -6.58
N LEU A 161 -19.60 -6.65 -6.85
CA LEU A 161 -20.63 -7.68 -6.86
C LEU A 161 -20.76 -8.39 -8.22
N GLY A 162 -19.85 -8.11 -9.18
CA GLY A 162 -19.86 -8.72 -10.52
C GLY A 162 -20.92 -8.15 -11.47
N ILE A 163 -21.57 -7.05 -11.11
CA ILE A 163 -22.55 -6.37 -11.95
C ILE A 163 -21.79 -5.42 -12.89
N ALA A 164 -21.84 -5.73 -14.19
CA ALA A 164 -21.18 -4.93 -15.22
C ALA A 164 -21.72 -3.49 -15.25
N THR A 165 -20.82 -2.53 -15.46
CA THR A 165 -21.20 -1.12 -15.59
C THR A 165 -21.77 -0.84 -16.96
N PRO A 166 -23.03 -0.37 -17.05
CA PRO A 166 -23.64 -0.07 -18.33
C PRO A 166 -22.84 1.03 -19.03
N ASN A 167 -22.28 0.73 -20.19
CA ASN A 167 -21.64 1.72 -21.02
C ASN A 167 -22.73 2.63 -21.62
N MET A 168 -23.11 3.69 -20.88
CA MET A 168 -24.17 4.62 -21.28
C MET A 168 -23.81 5.48 -22.52
N GLY A 169 -22.69 5.19 -23.18
CA GLY A 169 -22.32 5.71 -24.49
C GLY A 169 -22.86 4.93 -25.69
N ALA A 170 -23.53 3.79 -25.49
CA ALA A 170 -24.08 2.96 -26.59
C ALA A 170 -25.47 3.42 -27.09
N ASN A 171 -26.01 4.54 -26.60
CA ASN A 171 -27.27 5.13 -27.06
C ASN A 171 -27.06 6.57 -27.56
N VAL A 172 -26.21 6.74 -28.57
CA VAL A 172 -26.55 7.69 -29.64
C VAL A 172 -27.28 6.86 -30.67
N GLN A 173 -28.62 6.88 -30.59
CA GLN A 173 -29.49 6.41 -31.65
C GLN A 173 -29.04 7.08 -32.95
N THR A 174 -28.52 6.28 -33.87
CA THR A 174 -28.55 6.59 -35.29
C THR A 174 -30.02 6.79 -35.66
N ALA A 175 -30.44 8.05 -35.70
CA ALA A 175 -31.67 8.44 -36.36
C ALA A 175 -31.61 7.85 -37.78
N ALA A 176 -32.57 6.99 -38.08
CA ALA A 176 -32.70 6.30 -39.35
C ALA A 176 -32.75 7.34 -40.48
N VAL A 177 -31.65 7.48 -41.21
CA VAL A 177 -31.65 8.12 -42.53
C VAL A 177 -32.01 7.02 -43.52
N GLN A 178 -33.14 7.19 -44.20
CA GLN A 178 -33.68 6.27 -45.17
C GLN A 178 -32.63 5.96 -46.26
N ALA A 179 -32.42 4.66 -46.53
CA ALA A 179 -31.55 4.19 -47.60
C ALA A 179 -32.07 4.64 -48.98
N PRO A 180 -31.20 5.07 -49.91
CA PRO A 180 -31.59 5.27 -51.31
C PRO A 180 -31.81 3.91 -51.99
N ALA A 181 -32.75 3.89 -52.95
CA ALA A 181 -33.15 2.70 -53.71
C ALA A 181 -31.98 2.04 -54.50
N PRO A 182 -32.00 0.72 -54.71
CA PRO A 182 -30.92 -0.01 -55.39
C PRO A 182 -30.93 0.22 -56.91
N VAL A 183 -29.74 0.44 -57.47
CA VAL A 183 -29.48 0.52 -58.92
C VAL A 183 -29.21 -0.90 -59.47
N PRO A 184 -29.67 -1.28 -60.69
CA PRO A 184 -29.50 -2.64 -61.22
C PRO A 184 -28.04 -2.96 -61.60
N ALA A 185 -27.63 -4.20 -61.32
CA ALA A 185 -26.30 -4.74 -61.62
C ALA A 185 -26.07 -5.07 -63.11
N PRO A 186 -24.84 -4.94 -63.65
CA PRO A 186 -24.49 -5.45 -64.99
C PRO A 186 -24.24 -6.97 -65.01
N ALA A 187 -24.45 -7.57 -66.19
CA ALA A 187 -24.39 -8.99 -66.51
C ALA A 187 -22.98 -9.65 -66.42
N PRO A 188 -22.88 -10.99 -66.30
CA PRO A 188 -21.66 -11.69 -65.92
C PRO A 188 -20.72 -12.03 -67.09
N THR A 189 -19.41 -12.02 -66.84
CA THR A 189 -18.36 -12.60 -67.71
C THR A 189 -18.03 -14.06 -67.32
N PRO A 190 -17.56 -14.90 -68.25
CA PRO A 190 -17.40 -16.35 -68.03
C PRO A 190 -16.22 -16.72 -67.14
N ALA A 191 -16.41 -17.74 -66.31
CA ALA A 191 -15.42 -18.31 -65.38
C ALA A 191 -14.35 -19.18 -66.09
N PRO A 192 -13.08 -19.17 -65.63
CA PRO A 192 -12.08 -20.18 -65.99
C PRO A 192 -12.32 -21.52 -65.28
N ALA A 193 -11.88 -22.60 -65.92
CA ALA A 193 -12.03 -24.00 -65.48
C ALA A 193 -11.35 -24.32 -64.12
N PRO A 194 -11.82 -25.33 -63.38
CA PRO A 194 -11.33 -25.64 -62.04
C PRO A 194 -9.99 -26.38 -62.09
N VAL A 195 -9.00 -25.85 -61.36
CA VAL A 195 -7.78 -26.59 -60.99
C VAL A 195 -8.09 -27.40 -59.73
N ALA A 196 -7.72 -28.68 -59.72
CA ALA A 196 -7.96 -29.59 -58.60
C ALA A 196 -7.23 -29.11 -57.33
N ALA A 197 -8.00 -28.86 -56.26
CA ALA A 197 -7.48 -28.58 -54.93
C ALA A 197 -6.90 -29.86 -54.30
N PRO A 198 -5.79 -29.78 -53.54
CA PRO A 198 -5.28 -30.91 -52.76
C PRO A 198 -6.27 -31.31 -51.65
N ALA A 199 -6.31 -32.61 -51.34
CA ALA A 199 -7.18 -33.20 -50.33
C ALA A 199 -7.00 -32.55 -48.93
N PRO A 200 -8.07 -32.45 -48.11
CA PRO A 200 -7.98 -31.94 -46.75
C PRO A 200 -7.09 -32.83 -45.87
N ALA A 201 -6.19 -32.21 -45.10
CA ALA A 201 -5.49 -32.88 -44.01
C ALA A 201 -6.50 -33.35 -42.92
N PRO A 202 -6.29 -34.50 -42.27
CA PRO A 202 -7.18 -34.99 -41.21
C PRO A 202 -7.23 -34.01 -40.03
N ALA A 203 -8.44 -33.73 -39.55
CA ALA A 203 -8.68 -32.97 -38.34
C ALA A 203 -7.99 -33.63 -37.12
N PRO A 204 -7.36 -32.86 -36.21
CA PRO A 204 -6.93 -33.36 -34.92
C PRO A 204 -8.13 -33.94 -34.16
N ALA A 205 -7.97 -35.16 -33.64
CA ALA A 205 -8.97 -35.80 -32.81
C ALA A 205 -9.29 -34.94 -31.58
N ALA A 206 -10.58 -34.75 -31.30
CA ALA A 206 -11.05 -34.13 -30.07
C ALA A 206 -10.48 -34.90 -28.85
N PRO A 207 -10.04 -34.21 -27.79
CA PRO A 207 -9.71 -34.87 -26.53
C PRO A 207 -10.93 -35.64 -26.04
N ALA A 208 -10.76 -36.92 -25.71
CA ALA A 208 -11.81 -37.73 -25.13
C ALA A 208 -12.34 -37.05 -23.85
N ALA A 209 -13.66 -36.94 -23.74
CA ALA A 209 -14.31 -36.55 -22.49
C ALA A 209 -13.88 -37.54 -21.40
N VAL A 210 -13.10 -37.06 -20.43
CA VAL A 210 -12.79 -37.80 -19.22
C VAL A 210 -14.09 -37.93 -18.45
N GLN A 211 -14.65 -39.15 -18.42
CA GLN A 211 -15.77 -39.45 -17.54
C GLN A 211 -15.31 -39.18 -16.10
N PRO A 212 -16.08 -38.44 -15.28
CA PRO A 212 -15.76 -38.33 -13.86
C PRO A 212 -15.80 -39.74 -13.27
N ALA A 213 -14.64 -40.18 -12.75
CA ALA A 213 -14.55 -41.43 -12.04
C ALA A 213 -15.60 -41.43 -10.91
N PRO A 214 -16.38 -42.52 -10.72
CA PRO A 214 -17.30 -42.59 -9.61
C PRO A 214 -16.50 -42.46 -8.32
N VAL A 215 -16.80 -41.41 -7.54
CA VAL A 215 -16.32 -41.28 -6.18
C VAL A 215 -16.88 -42.45 -5.38
N THR A 216 -16.06 -43.47 -5.18
CA THR A 216 -16.39 -44.56 -4.27
C THR A 216 -16.48 -43.98 -2.88
N ALA A 217 -17.70 -43.95 -2.34
CA ALA A 217 -17.89 -43.72 -0.92
C ALA A 217 -17.12 -44.79 -0.14
N ARG A 218 -16.13 -44.32 0.62
CA ARG A 218 -15.48 -44.95 1.78
C ARG A 218 -15.24 -46.46 1.67
N ALA A 219 -14.02 -46.84 1.26
CA ALA A 219 -13.44 -48.11 1.68
C ALA A 219 -12.93 -47.96 3.13
N ASP A 220 -13.42 -48.80 4.04
CA ASP A 220 -12.93 -48.93 5.42
C ASP A 220 -11.54 -49.61 5.46
N THR A 221 -10.54 -48.97 4.86
CA THR A 221 -9.13 -49.23 5.12
C THR A 221 -8.62 -48.08 5.96
N GLY A 222 -8.15 -48.35 7.18
CA GLY A 222 -7.67 -47.34 8.16
C GLY A 222 -6.42 -46.55 7.74
N ALA A 223 -6.21 -46.34 6.44
CA ALA A 223 -5.20 -45.44 5.91
C ALA A 223 -5.81 -44.04 5.76
N LEU A 224 -5.26 -43.08 6.51
CA LEU A 224 -5.58 -41.67 6.35
C LEU A 224 -5.15 -41.20 4.94
N PRO A 225 -5.93 -40.33 4.28
CA PRO A 225 -5.57 -39.81 2.97
C PRO A 225 -4.21 -39.10 3.04
N GLN A 226 -3.27 -39.52 2.20
CA GLN A 226 -2.01 -38.81 2.01
C GLN A 226 -2.19 -37.72 0.95
N PHE A 227 -2.06 -36.47 1.38
CA PHE A 227 -2.03 -35.32 0.50
C PHE A 227 -0.58 -35.00 0.14
N THR A 228 -0.26 -35.02 -1.15
CA THR A 228 1.01 -34.48 -1.66
C THR A 228 0.84 -32.99 -1.92
N PHE A 229 1.41 -32.16 -1.05
CA PHE A 229 1.39 -30.71 -1.21
C PHE A 229 2.55 -30.30 -2.12
N GLY A 230 2.25 -29.68 -3.26
CA GLY A 230 3.25 -29.02 -4.09
C GLY A 230 3.76 -27.73 -3.43
N GLN A 231 4.92 -27.25 -3.88
CA GLN A 231 5.39 -25.92 -3.51
C GLN A 231 4.50 -24.87 -4.20
N VAL A 232 3.81 -24.05 -3.41
CA VAL A 232 3.01 -22.93 -3.93
C VAL A 232 3.93 -21.72 -4.03
N PRO A 233 4.06 -21.07 -5.21
CA PRO A 233 4.80 -19.82 -5.33
C PRO A 233 4.28 -18.79 -4.32
N ARG A 234 5.17 -18.02 -3.70
CA ARG A 234 4.78 -17.01 -2.71
C ARG A 234 3.93 -15.93 -3.39
N SER A 235 2.72 -15.73 -2.88
CA SER A 235 1.76 -14.75 -3.40
C SER A 235 2.12 -13.34 -2.95
N VAL A 236 2.15 -12.40 -3.90
CA VAL A 236 2.33 -10.97 -3.60
C VAL A 236 1.03 -10.41 -3.03
N ASN A 237 -0.11 -10.88 -3.52
CA ASN A 237 -1.42 -10.44 -3.04
C ASN A 237 -1.62 -10.81 -1.56
N GLU A 238 -1.35 -12.05 -1.19
CA GLU A 238 -1.48 -12.50 0.20
C GLU A 238 -0.54 -11.73 1.12
N HIS A 239 0.72 -11.58 0.73
CA HIS A 239 1.68 -10.79 1.50
C HIS A 239 1.21 -9.35 1.71
N CYS A 240 0.71 -8.68 0.67
CA CYS A 240 0.21 -7.32 0.82
C CYS A 240 -1.08 -7.23 1.64
N ASN A 241 -1.93 -8.26 1.63
CA ASN A 241 -3.09 -8.31 2.52
C ASN A 241 -2.65 -8.41 3.98
N GLU A 242 -1.68 -9.28 4.29
CA GLU A 242 -1.11 -9.42 5.64
C GLU A 242 -0.45 -8.12 6.10
N ILE A 243 0.36 -7.49 5.25
CA ILE A 243 1.03 -6.23 5.56
C ILE A 243 0.02 -5.13 5.83
N ASN A 244 -1.05 -5.01 5.03
CA ASN A 244 -2.10 -4.01 5.28
C ASN A 244 -2.77 -4.18 6.66
N VAL A 245 -2.98 -5.42 7.10
CA VAL A 245 -3.51 -5.70 8.44
C VAL A 245 -2.51 -5.28 9.52
N LEU A 246 -1.21 -5.60 9.34
CA LEU A 246 -0.16 -5.19 10.26
C LEU A 246 -0.01 -3.67 10.32
N THR A 247 -0.02 -2.99 9.19
CA THR A 247 -0.02 -1.53 9.09
C THR A 247 -1.18 -0.92 9.85
N ALA A 248 -2.40 -1.45 9.65
CA ALA A 248 -3.58 -0.98 10.36
C ALA A 248 -3.43 -1.17 11.88
N ALA A 249 -2.91 -2.33 12.31
CA ALA A 249 -2.64 -2.60 13.72
C ALA A 249 -1.57 -1.67 14.33
N ASN A 250 -0.60 -1.22 13.53
CA ASN A 250 0.47 -0.30 13.94
C ASN A 250 0.09 1.19 13.80
N GLY A 251 -1.17 1.49 13.46
CA GLY A 251 -1.66 2.87 13.38
C GLY A 251 -1.41 3.56 12.04
N GLY A 252 -1.26 2.80 10.96
CA GLY A 252 -1.11 3.30 9.61
C GLY A 252 0.33 3.25 9.08
N ILE A 253 0.50 3.74 7.85
CA ILE A 253 1.76 3.66 7.11
C ILE A 253 2.89 4.40 7.85
N THR A 254 4.05 3.77 7.88
CA THR A 254 5.28 4.31 8.45
C THR A 254 5.70 5.61 7.76
N THR A 255 6.04 6.62 8.55
CA THR A 255 6.51 7.93 8.08
C THR A 255 8.00 8.11 8.33
N ALA A 256 8.65 8.99 7.56
CA ALA A 256 10.08 9.28 7.71
C ALA A 256 10.43 9.70 9.15
N GLY A 257 11.59 9.28 9.64
CA GLY A 257 12.01 9.49 11.03
C GLY A 257 11.23 8.72 12.09
N ARG A 258 10.30 7.83 11.69
CA ARG A 258 9.54 6.95 12.60
C ARG A 258 9.67 5.46 12.23
N VAL A 259 10.70 5.10 11.50
CA VAL A 259 10.97 3.69 11.17
C VAL A 259 11.50 2.98 12.41
N SER A 260 10.65 2.21 13.07
CA SER A 260 11.01 1.32 14.18
C SER A 260 11.19 -0.14 13.75
N ASP A 261 10.38 -0.57 12.79
CA ASP A 261 10.49 -1.87 12.14
C ASP A 261 10.80 -1.65 10.65
N SER A 262 12.06 -1.92 10.28
CA SER A 262 12.55 -1.70 8.93
C SER A 262 11.91 -2.65 7.92
N GLU A 263 11.64 -3.90 8.30
CA GLU A 263 11.03 -4.87 7.39
C GLU A 263 9.57 -4.52 7.12
N LEU A 264 8.82 -4.15 8.16
CA LEU A 264 7.44 -3.68 8.00
C LEU A 264 7.41 -2.41 7.13
N ALA A 265 8.24 -1.41 7.42
CA ALA A 265 8.28 -0.16 6.66
C ALA A 265 8.62 -0.39 5.17
N LEU A 266 9.58 -1.26 4.87
CA LEU A 266 9.89 -1.65 3.49
C LEU A 266 8.69 -2.32 2.83
N ASN A 267 8.07 -3.29 3.49
CA ASN A 267 6.92 -4.01 2.95
C ASN A 267 5.69 -3.11 2.72
N GLU A 268 5.44 -2.15 3.61
CA GLU A 268 4.41 -1.12 3.44
C GLU A 268 4.62 -0.31 2.16
N GLN A 269 5.84 0.17 1.96
CA GLN A 269 6.16 0.95 0.77
C GLN A 269 6.01 0.11 -0.50
N PHE A 270 6.40 -1.16 -0.49
CA PHE A 270 6.18 -2.07 -1.61
C PHE A 270 4.71 -2.22 -1.99
N CYS A 271 3.83 -2.44 -1.00
CA CYS A 271 2.41 -2.62 -1.26
C CYS A 271 1.73 -1.35 -1.79
N LEU A 272 2.21 -0.17 -1.36
CA LEU A 272 1.84 1.10 -1.97
C LEU A 272 2.33 1.21 -3.42
N ALA A 273 3.61 0.89 -3.71
CA ALA A 273 4.16 0.92 -5.06
C ALA A 273 3.40 0.00 -6.02
N ARG A 274 3.10 -1.21 -5.57
CA ARG A 274 2.28 -2.19 -6.29
C ARG A 274 0.92 -1.62 -6.67
N THR A 275 0.27 -0.92 -5.75
CA THR A 275 -1.03 -0.27 -6.00
C THR A 275 -0.91 0.80 -7.10
N HIS A 276 0.15 1.61 -7.07
CA HIS A 276 0.42 2.58 -8.13
C HIS A 276 0.70 1.92 -9.49
N ALA A 277 1.47 0.83 -9.51
CA ALA A 277 1.77 0.10 -10.74
C ALA A 277 0.51 -0.49 -11.39
N MET A 278 -0.41 -1.05 -10.60
CA MET A 278 -1.70 -1.54 -11.10
C MET A 278 -2.58 -0.41 -11.66
N ALA A 279 -2.62 0.73 -10.98
CA ALA A 279 -3.38 1.90 -11.45
C ALA A 279 -2.81 2.47 -12.77
N GLU A 280 -1.48 2.59 -12.86
CA GLU A 280 -0.79 3.05 -14.08
C GLU A 280 -1.03 2.08 -15.25
N SER A 281 -0.89 0.76 -15.03
CA SER A 281 -1.20 -0.27 -16.03
C SER A 281 -2.63 -0.15 -16.55
N THR A 282 -3.61 0.01 -15.66
CA THR A 282 -5.03 0.16 -16.05
C THR A 282 -5.25 1.39 -16.93
N SER A 283 -4.60 2.50 -16.60
CA SER A 283 -4.63 3.73 -17.42
C SER A 283 -4.06 3.49 -18.81
N ILE A 284 -2.90 2.82 -18.91
CA ILE A 284 -2.26 2.54 -20.21
C ILE A 284 -3.09 1.55 -21.04
N VAL A 285 -3.60 0.47 -20.45
CA VAL A 285 -4.43 -0.53 -21.16
C VAL A 285 -5.67 0.12 -21.79
N SER A 286 -6.27 1.11 -21.13
CA SER A 286 -7.42 1.85 -21.68
C SER A 286 -7.12 2.59 -22.99
N THR A 287 -5.84 2.81 -23.30
CA THR A 287 -5.38 3.46 -24.54
C THR A 287 -5.05 2.48 -25.66
N ILE A 288 -5.07 1.16 -25.40
CA ILE A 288 -4.72 0.13 -26.38
C ILE A 288 -6.00 -0.32 -27.11
N PRO A 289 -6.23 0.11 -28.36
CA PRO A 289 -7.39 -0.35 -29.11
C PRO A 289 -7.22 -1.82 -29.50
N ASN A 290 -8.34 -2.53 -29.65
CA ASN A 290 -8.41 -3.85 -30.28
C ASN A 290 -7.65 -4.99 -29.55
N MET A 291 -7.43 -4.87 -28.24
CA MET A 291 -6.93 -5.97 -27.40
C MET A 291 -7.84 -6.20 -26.20
N THR A 292 -8.15 -7.47 -25.93
CA THR A 292 -8.85 -7.91 -24.71
C THR A 292 -7.88 -8.08 -23.55
N ASP A 293 -8.36 -8.03 -22.31
CA ASP A 293 -7.54 -8.25 -21.10
C ASP A 293 -6.82 -9.61 -21.12
N ALA A 294 -7.46 -10.65 -21.67
CA ALA A 294 -6.85 -11.97 -21.84
C ALA A 294 -5.69 -11.93 -22.83
N GLN A 295 -5.85 -11.21 -23.95
CA GLN A 295 -4.76 -11.03 -24.92
C GLN A 295 -3.61 -10.21 -24.35
N VAL A 296 -3.90 -9.14 -23.58
CA VAL A 296 -2.86 -8.36 -22.90
C VAL A 296 -2.08 -9.24 -21.91
N THR A 297 -2.78 -10.03 -21.09
CA THR A 297 -2.16 -10.98 -20.16
C THR A 297 -1.26 -11.97 -20.90
N GLN A 298 -1.74 -12.56 -22.00
CA GLN A 298 -0.96 -13.51 -22.79
C GLN A 298 0.32 -12.89 -23.37
N GLN A 299 0.25 -11.64 -23.84
CA GLN A 299 1.44 -10.93 -24.33
C GLN A 299 2.44 -10.67 -23.21
N CYS A 300 1.96 -10.32 -22.01
CA CYS A 300 2.81 -10.12 -20.84
C CYS A 300 3.47 -11.42 -20.35
N GLU A 301 2.80 -12.57 -20.47
CA GLU A 301 3.42 -13.87 -20.21
C GLU A 301 4.55 -14.16 -21.20
N GLY A 302 4.35 -13.87 -22.48
CA GLY A 302 5.40 -14.01 -23.50
C GLY A 302 6.62 -13.13 -23.22
N LEU A 303 6.40 -11.88 -22.80
CA LEU A 303 7.49 -11.00 -22.36
C LEU A 303 8.21 -11.57 -21.13
N ALA A 304 7.47 -12.06 -20.14
CA ALA A 304 8.05 -12.65 -18.94
C ALA A 304 8.92 -13.87 -19.26
N GLN A 305 8.47 -14.73 -20.18
CA GLN A 305 9.23 -15.88 -20.67
C GLN A 305 10.52 -15.43 -21.38
N ALA A 306 10.45 -14.36 -22.18
CA ALA A 306 11.61 -13.84 -22.91
C ALA A 306 12.69 -13.25 -21.98
N ILE A 307 12.28 -12.69 -20.84
CA ILE A 307 13.16 -12.07 -19.83
C ILE A 307 13.63 -13.08 -18.76
N ALA A 308 13.15 -14.33 -18.80
CA ALA A 308 13.48 -15.36 -17.81
C ALA A 308 15.01 -15.56 -17.59
N PRO A 309 15.88 -15.51 -18.63
CA PRO A 309 17.33 -15.60 -18.42
C PRO A 309 17.89 -14.48 -17.54
N GLN A 310 17.38 -13.25 -17.69
CA GLN A 310 17.79 -12.09 -16.91
C GLN A 310 17.23 -12.17 -15.48
N ILE A 311 16.06 -12.78 -15.28
CA ILE A 311 15.55 -13.07 -13.93
C ILE A 311 16.45 -14.06 -13.18
N ALA A 312 16.89 -15.12 -13.84
CA ALA A 312 17.80 -16.09 -13.24
C ALA A 312 19.16 -15.46 -12.86
N ALA A 313 19.60 -14.43 -13.59
CA ALA A 313 20.82 -13.70 -13.30
C ALA A 313 20.72 -12.76 -12.07
N LEU A 314 19.52 -12.41 -11.60
CA LEU A 314 19.33 -11.46 -10.50
C LEU A 314 19.95 -11.92 -9.17
N GLU A 315 20.09 -13.24 -8.98
CA GLU A 315 20.61 -13.81 -7.73
C GLU A 315 22.13 -13.65 -7.61
N THR A 316 22.84 -13.63 -8.73
CA THR A 316 24.30 -13.74 -8.78
C THR A 316 25.00 -12.57 -9.46
N GLU A 317 24.33 -11.89 -10.38
CA GLU A 317 24.92 -10.80 -11.17
C GLU A 317 24.64 -9.43 -10.57
N SER A 318 25.55 -8.48 -10.85
CA SER A 318 25.34 -7.09 -10.40
C SER A 318 24.13 -6.46 -11.12
N PRO A 319 23.42 -5.51 -10.47
CA PRO A 319 22.34 -4.77 -11.11
C PRO A 319 22.74 -4.15 -12.46
N ASN A 320 23.93 -3.53 -12.54
CA ASN A 320 24.41 -2.91 -13.77
C ASN A 320 24.57 -3.92 -14.91
N LYS A 321 25.04 -5.13 -14.62
CA LYS A 321 25.18 -6.19 -15.63
C LYS A 321 23.83 -6.68 -16.11
N VAL A 322 22.89 -6.98 -15.21
CA VAL A 322 21.54 -7.42 -15.59
C VAL A 322 20.82 -6.35 -16.40
N VAL A 323 20.94 -5.08 -16.00
CA VAL A 323 20.38 -3.92 -16.71
C VAL A 323 20.97 -3.81 -18.11
N ALA A 324 22.30 -3.91 -18.26
CA ALA A 324 22.96 -3.85 -19.55
C ALA A 324 22.57 -5.02 -20.47
N ASP A 325 22.57 -6.24 -19.96
CA ASP A 325 22.20 -7.44 -20.72
C ASP A 325 20.72 -7.40 -21.15
N THR A 326 19.84 -6.91 -20.27
CA THR A 326 18.41 -6.69 -20.59
C THR A 326 18.25 -5.59 -21.64
N ALA A 327 18.96 -4.47 -21.50
CA ALA A 327 18.89 -3.36 -22.45
C ALA A 327 19.37 -3.78 -23.85
N ALA A 328 20.43 -4.59 -23.94
CA ALA A 328 20.90 -5.17 -25.19
C ALA A 328 19.82 -6.06 -25.84
N PHE A 329 19.21 -6.97 -25.06
CA PHE A 329 18.10 -7.79 -25.52
C PHE A 329 16.92 -6.97 -26.05
N LEU A 330 16.55 -5.89 -25.34
CA LEU A 330 15.47 -4.99 -25.76
C LEU A 330 15.82 -4.25 -27.06
N GLN A 331 17.08 -3.85 -27.26
CA GLN A 331 17.54 -3.20 -28.50
C GLN A 331 17.53 -4.16 -29.69
N GLU A 332 17.94 -5.41 -29.48
CA GLU A 332 17.93 -6.46 -30.51
C GLU A 332 16.52 -6.80 -31.00
N SER A 333 15.48 -6.52 -30.20
CA SER A 333 14.08 -6.70 -30.61
C SER A 333 13.65 -5.79 -31.77
N GLY A 334 14.40 -4.72 -32.06
CA GLY A 334 14.09 -3.74 -33.09
C GLY A 334 12.86 -2.87 -32.81
N ARG A 335 12.27 -2.96 -31.61
CA ARG A 335 11.09 -2.20 -31.20
C ARG A 335 11.48 -0.84 -30.62
N PRO A 336 10.65 0.21 -30.82
CA PRO A 336 10.83 1.49 -30.15
C PRO A 336 10.86 1.34 -28.62
N MET A 337 11.84 1.96 -27.96
CA MET A 337 12.06 1.80 -26.52
C MET A 337 10.89 2.36 -25.69
N ASP A 338 10.27 3.45 -26.13
CA ASP A 338 9.07 4.03 -25.54
C ASP A 338 7.88 3.06 -25.54
N GLN A 339 7.71 2.30 -26.63
CA GLN A 339 6.71 1.25 -26.72
C GLN A 339 7.02 0.10 -25.75
N LEU A 340 8.29 -0.32 -25.66
CA LEU A 340 8.73 -1.35 -24.73
C LEU A 340 8.52 -0.93 -23.26
N MET A 341 8.77 0.34 -22.93
CA MET A 341 8.50 0.88 -21.60
C MET A 341 7.02 0.91 -21.28
N SER A 342 6.17 1.30 -22.23
CA SER A 342 4.72 1.26 -22.05
C SER A 342 4.21 -0.16 -21.83
N ALA A 343 4.73 -1.12 -22.61
CA ALA A 343 4.43 -2.54 -22.41
C ALA A 343 4.90 -3.06 -21.04
N GLY A 344 6.11 -2.69 -20.61
CA GLY A 344 6.63 -3.03 -19.28
C GLY A 344 5.72 -2.54 -18.15
N LYS A 345 5.21 -1.31 -18.23
CA LYS A 345 4.27 -0.76 -17.22
C LYS A 345 2.95 -1.52 -17.19
N VAL A 346 2.41 -1.84 -18.37
CA VAL A 346 1.19 -2.66 -18.49
C VAL A 346 1.42 -4.02 -17.83
N CYS A 347 2.49 -4.72 -18.20
CA CYS A 347 2.78 -6.06 -17.72
C CYS A 347 3.15 -6.11 -16.23
N LEU A 348 3.77 -5.06 -15.68
CA LEU A 348 3.99 -4.93 -14.25
C LEU A 348 2.66 -4.94 -13.47
N GLY A 349 1.70 -4.10 -13.88
CA GLY A 349 0.41 -4.05 -13.21
C GLY A 349 -0.48 -5.26 -13.49
N VAL A 350 -0.39 -5.88 -14.68
CA VAL A 350 -1.06 -7.16 -14.96
C VAL A 350 -0.51 -8.25 -14.04
N GLY A 351 0.82 -8.39 -13.94
CA GLY A 351 1.46 -9.36 -13.06
C GLY A 351 1.00 -9.23 -11.61
N TYR A 352 0.88 -8.01 -11.08
CA TYR A 352 0.35 -7.80 -9.73
C TYR A 352 -1.14 -8.10 -9.58
N ARG A 353 -1.96 -7.80 -10.59
CA ARG A 353 -3.41 -8.06 -10.55
C ARG A 353 -3.73 -9.55 -10.67
N THR A 354 -2.97 -10.28 -11.49
CA THR A 354 -3.14 -11.73 -11.69
C THR A 354 -2.28 -12.58 -10.75
N ASP A 355 -1.63 -11.95 -9.77
CA ASP A 355 -0.70 -12.58 -8.82
C ASP A 355 0.44 -13.40 -9.48
N ASN A 356 0.84 -12.99 -10.68
CA ASN A 356 1.98 -13.56 -11.39
C ASN A 356 3.25 -12.78 -11.03
N ALA A 357 3.89 -13.18 -9.93
CA ALA A 357 5.08 -12.52 -9.40
C ALA A 357 6.28 -12.53 -10.38
N ALA A 358 6.44 -13.59 -11.18
CA ALA A 358 7.51 -13.68 -12.17
C ALA A 358 7.31 -12.67 -13.31
N MET A 359 6.07 -12.50 -13.78
CA MET A 359 5.72 -11.48 -14.77
C MET A 359 5.96 -10.06 -14.25
N ALA A 360 5.55 -9.79 -13.00
CA ALA A 360 5.79 -8.50 -12.38
C ALA A 360 7.30 -8.22 -12.25
N LEU A 361 8.08 -9.20 -11.81
CA LEU A 361 9.54 -9.08 -11.69
C LEU A 361 10.21 -8.84 -13.05
N ALA A 362 9.87 -9.63 -14.07
CA ALA A 362 10.37 -9.46 -15.44
C ALA A 362 10.07 -8.05 -15.98
N SER A 363 8.86 -7.58 -15.75
CA SER A 363 8.43 -6.25 -16.17
C SER A 363 9.22 -5.14 -15.46
N ALA A 364 9.47 -5.29 -14.16
CA ALA A 364 10.30 -4.34 -13.40
C ALA A 364 11.74 -4.29 -13.94
N VAL A 365 12.35 -5.44 -14.26
CA VAL A 365 13.70 -5.52 -14.85
C VAL A 365 13.74 -4.82 -16.22
N VAL A 366 12.73 -5.04 -17.07
CA VAL A 366 12.59 -4.33 -18.36
C VAL A 366 12.54 -2.82 -18.17
N LEU A 367 11.74 -2.34 -17.21
CA LEU A 367 11.58 -0.91 -16.95
C LEU A 367 12.86 -0.24 -16.44
N VAL A 368 13.62 -0.93 -15.58
CA VAL A 368 14.94 -0.45 -15.16
C VAL A 368 15.90 -0.41 -16.35
N ALA A 369 15.90 -1.44 -17.20
CA ALA A 369 16.74 -1.53 -18.39
C ALA A 369 16.47 -0.42 -19.42
N GLY A 370 15.22 0.03 -19.56
CA GLY A 370 14.88 1.18 -20.38
C GLY A 370 15.08 2.54 -19.70
N GLY A 371 15.80 2.59 -18.58
CA GLY A 371 16.26 3.83 -17.94
C GLY A 371 15.36 4.36 -16.83
N GLN A 372 14.22 3.73 -16.55
CA GLN A 372 13.36 4.10 -15.40
C GLN A 372 13.83 3.39 -14.14
N THR A 373 15.02 3.78 -13.67
CA THR A 373 15.74 3.07 -12.57
C THR A 373 14.99 3.05 -11.25
N GLY A 374 14.00 3.93 -11.03
CA GLY A 374 13.10 3.88 -9.88
C GLY A 374 12.34 2.55 -9.75
N TYR A 375 12.10 1.81 -10.84
CA TYR A 375 11.51 0.46 -10.78
C TYR A 375 12.42 -0.59 -10.16
N GLY A 376 13.71 -0.28 -9.93
CA GLY A 376 14.63 -1.16 -9.19
C GLY A 376 14.16 -1.42 -7.76
N GLU A 377 13.28 -0.57 -7.23
CA GLU A 377 12.59 -0.77 -5.97
C GLU A 377 11.77 -2.08 -5.99
N MET A 378 11.02 -2.34 -7.07
CA MET A 378 10.24 -3.58 -7.19
C MET A 378 11.16 -4.79 -7.32
N VAL A 379 12.23 -4.69 -8.10
CA VAL A 379 13.23 -5.76 -8.23
C VAL A 379 13.81 -6.10 -6.85
N SER A 380 14.17 -5.08 -6.06
CA SER A 380 14.67 -5.27 -4.69
C SER A 380 13.68 -6.01 -3.80
N HIS A 381 12.40 -5.60 -3.80
CA HIS A 381 11.37 -6.25 -2.97
C HIS A 381 11.13 -7.70 -3.37
N HIS A 382 11.04 -7.98 -4.66
CA HIS A 382 10.89 -9.34 -5.16
C HIS A 382 12.07 -10.23 -4.75
N LEU A 383 13.29 -9.71 -4.80
CA LEU A 383 14.48 -10.43 -4.35
C LEU A 383 14.51 -10.63 -2.83
N ARG A 384 14.14 -9.63 -2.04
CA ARG A 384 14.11 -9.73 -0.57
C ARG A 384 13.07 -10.74 -0.08
N GLU A 385 11.92 -10.80 -0.74
CA GLU A 385 10.81 -11.66 -0.32
C GLU A 385 10.73 -13.00 -1.06
N GLY A 386 11.47 -13.17 -2.15
CA GLY A 386 11.42 -14.37 -3.00
C GLY A 386 10.12 -14.44 -3.83
N PHE A 387 9.65 -13.31 -4.34
CA PHE A 387 8.46 -13.26 -5.20
C PHE A 387 8.83 -13.50 -6.67
N GLY A 388 8.46 -14.66 -7.21
CA GLY A 388 8.73 -15.01 -8.61
C GLY A 388 10.20 -15.29 -8.91
N THR A 389 11.03 -15.44 -7.88
CA THR A 389 12.46 -15.75 -7.91
C THR A 389 12.87 -16.31 -6.55
N SER A 390 14.07 -16.87 -6.40
CA SER A 390 14.56 -17.28 -5.08
C SER A 390 14.86 -16.05 -4.22
N LYS A 391 14.73 -16.20 -2.90
CA LYS A 391 15.07 -15.13 -1.97
C LYS A 391 16.58 -14.86 -2.01
N ALA A 392 16.95 -13.63 -2.37
CA ALA A 392 18.34 -13.19 -2.45
C ALA A 392 18.85 -12.69 -1.09
N SER A 393 20.17 -12.43 -1.02
CA SER A 393 20.78 -11.82 0.16
C SER A 393 20.30 -10.38 0.37
N ALA A 394 20.36 -9.91 1.62
CA ALA A 394 20.07 -8.51 1.97
C ALA A 394 20.99 -7.53 1.22
N GLN A 395 22.25 -7.92 0.98
CA GLN A 395 23.18 -7.14 0.18
C GLN A 395 22.69 -7.02 -1.28
N GLN A 396 22.35 -8.15 -1.91
CA GLN A 396 21.94 -8.17 -3.32
C GLN A 396 20.65 -7.36 -3.55
N SER A 397 19.61 -7.63 -2.76
CA SER A 397 18.36 -6.85 -2.80
C SER A 397 18.59 -5.38 -2.46
N GLY A 398 19.47 -5.07 -1.49
CA GLY A 398 19.84 -3.71 -1.12
C GLY A 398 20.54 -2.93 -2.24
N THR A 399 21.35 -3.57 -3.09
CA THR A 399 21.97 -2.89 -4.24
C THR A 399 20.96 -2.38 -5.26
N TRP A 400 19.91 -3.17 -5.53
CA TRP A 400 18.79 -2.75 -6.38
C TRP A 400 17.98 -1.61 -5.76
N MET A 401 17.73 -1.65 -4.46
CA MET A 401 17.04 -0.56 -3.78
C MET A 401 17.86 0.74 -3.84
N ASN A 402 19.16 0.68 -3.58
CA ASN A 402 20.04 1.85 -3.68
C ASN A 402 20.05 2.45 -5.09
N MET A 403 20.07 1.62 -6.14
CA MET A 403 19.92 2.10 -7.53
C MET A 403 18.62 2.88 -7.71
N ALA A 404 17.50 2.37 -7.20
CA ALA A 404 16.19 3.01 -7.32
C ALA A 404 16.10 4.32 -6.53
N LEU A 405 16.58 4.35 -5.28
CA LEU A 405 16.53 5.54 -4.43
C LEU A 405 17.44 6.67 -4.93
N ASN A 406 18.47 6.35 -5.72
CA ASN A 406 19.33 7.33 -6.36
C ASN A 406 18.74 7.87 -7.69
N SER A 407 17.65 7.28 -8.19
CA SER A 407 17.03 7.68 -9.46
C SER A 407 16.61 9.16 -9.44
N LEU A 408 15.83 9.58 -8.43
CA LEU A 408 15.35 10.96 -8.33
C LEU A 408 16.48 11.98 -8.15
N SER A 409 17.49 11.68 -7.33
CA SER A 409 18.64 12.58 -7.14
C SER A 409 19.48 12.74 -8.40
N ASN A 410 19.42 11.77 -9.30
CA ASN A 410 20.15 11.78 -10.57
C ASN A 410 19.30 12.34 -11.73
N GLY A 411 18.16 12.98 -11.44
CA GLY A 411 17.26 13.55 -12.46
C GLY A 411 16.34 12.53 -13.15
N GLY A 412 16.22 11.32 -12.60
CA GLY A 412 15.30 10.29 -13.06
C GLY A 412 13.83 10.66 -12.84
N THR A 413 12.94 10.02 -13.59
CA THR A 413 11.49 10.24 -13.48
C THR A 413 10.94 9.52 -12.25
N ALA A 414 10.10 10.21 -11.46
CA ALA A 414 9.38 9.58 -10.36
C ALA A 414 8.37 8.55 -10.90
N VAL A 415 8.43 7.34 -10.35
CA VAL A 415 7.55 6.22 -10.73
C VAL A 415 6.83 5.68 -9.51
N MET A 416 5.73 4.94 -9.69
CA MET A 416 5.05 4.19 -8.62
C MET A 416 4.68 5.03 -7.38
N GLY A 417 4.35 6.32 -7.58
CA GLY A 417 4.01 7.21 -6.47
C GLY A 417 5.21 7.65 -5.62
N GLN A 418 6.44 7.53 -6.11
CA GLN A 418 7.63 8.04 -5.43
C GLN A 418 7.52 9.54 -5.15
N SER A 419 7.75 9.88 -3.88
CA SER A 419 7.85 11.25 -3.36
C SER A 419 9.11 11.36 -2.50
N SER A 420 9.55 12.58 -2.20
CA SER A 420 10.68 12.81 -1.29
C SER A 420 10.50 12.13 0.06
N ASP A 421 9.29 12.20 0.62
CA ASP A 421 8.96 11.65 1.94
C ASP A 421 9.00 10.12 1.93
N ARG A 422 8.47 9.52 0.87
CA ARG A 422 8.49 8.06 0.67
C ARG A 422 9.91 7.53 0.49
N VAL A 423 10.72 8.22 -0.31
CA VAL A 423 12.13 7.88 -0.50
C VAL A 423 12.90 8.04 0.82
N ALA A 424 12.56 9.02 1.66
CA ALA A 424 13.13 9.15 2.99
C ALA A 424 12.79 7.95 3.90
N VAL A 425 11.53 7.48 3.90
CA VAL A 425 11.13 6.25 4.63
C VAL A 425 11.95 5.05 4.18
N LEU A 426 12.10 4.85 2.87
CA LEU A 426 12.87 3.74 2.31
C LEU A 426 14.35 3.83 2.72
N ARG A 427 14.96 5.02 2.70
CA ARG A 427 16.35 5.21 3.15
C ARG A 427 16.53 4.96 4.64
N ASP A 428 15.59 5.40 5.47
CA ASP A 428 15.62 5.16 6.93
C ASP A 428 15.53 3.66 7.23
N ALA A 429 14.63 2.95 6.54
CA ALA A 429 14.43 1.52 6.71
C ALA A 429 15.64 0.71 6.22
N MET A 430 16.25 1.09 5.10
CA MET A 430 17.48 0.43 4.63
C MET A 430 18.67 0.56 5.58
N GLN A 431 18.73 1.64 6.36
CA GLN A 431 19.78 1.86 7.37
C GLN A 431 19.52 1.10 8.68
N GLY A 432 18.43 0.34 8.76
CA GLY A 432 18.07 -0.48 9.91
C GLY A 432 17.20 0.23 10.96
N GLY A 433 16.77 1.47 10.70
CA GLY A 433 16.11 2.30 11.70
C GLY A 433 17.01 2.56 12.93
N SER A 434 16.70 3.57 13.73
CA SER A 434 17.37 3.72 15.02
C SER A 434 16.81 2.70 16.01
N SER A 435 17.15 1.42 15.83
CA SER A 435 16.80 0.36 16.80
C SER A 435 18.00 0.05 17.70
N PRO A 436 17.86 0.17 19.03
CA PRO A 436 18.84 -0.39 19.95
C PRO A 436 18.84 -1.91 19.77
N SER A 437 20.03 -2.47 19.61
CA SER A 437 20.24 -3.90 19.40
C SER A 437 19.50 -4.73 20.45
N GLY A 438 18.69 -5.70 19.99
CA GLY A 438 18.23 -6.82 20.82
C GLY A 438 16.75 -6.79 21.21
N ALA A 439 15.87 -7.13 20.27
CA ALA A 439 14.59 -7.75 20.60
C ALA A 439 14.25 -8.78 19.52
N VAL A 440 14.86 -9.96 19.62
CA VAL A 440 14.24 -11.15 19.04
C VAL A 440 12.93 -11.37 19.78
N SER A 441 11.81 -11.21 19.09
CA SER A 441 10.52 -11.72 19.57
C SER A 441 10.62 -13.24 19.64
N ALA A 442 11.06 -13.75 20.79
CA ALA A 442 10.94 -15.17 21.10
C ALA A 442 9.45 -15.50 21.15
N LEU A 443 9.03 -16.50 20.38
CA LEU A 443 7.70 -17.09 20.47
C LEU A 443 7.46 -17.54 21.93
N PRO A 444 6.26 -17.38 22.49
CA PRO A 444 5.95 -17.88 23.82
C PRO A 444 6.06 -19.41 23.83
N VAL A 445 7.04 -19.93 24.56
CA VAL A 445 7.15 -21.37 24.86
C VAL A 445 6.18 -21.68 25.99
N PHE A 446 5.17 -22.50 25.71
CA PHE A 446 4.27 -23.02 26.75
C PHE A 446 5.03 -24.05 27.60
N PRO A 447 4.95 -23.98 28.94
CA PRO A 447 5.58 -24.97 29.81
C PRO A 447 4.86 -26.31 29.66
N SER A 448 5.61 -27.35 29.29
CA SER A 448 5.18 -28.74 29.38
C SER A 448 4.85 -29.07 30.84
N ALA A 449 3.66 -29.57 31.11
CA ALA A 449 3.30 -30.05 32.44
C ALA A 449 4.22 -31.23 32.80
N SER A 450 5.02 -31.05 33.86
CA SER A 450 5.75 -32.13 34.51
C SER A 450 4.73 -33.07 35.16
N GLY A 451 4.52 -34.24 34.55
CA GLY A 451 3.81 -35.33 35.20
C GLY A 451 4.63 -35.86 36.37
N ASN A 452 4.00 -35.90 37.54
CA ASN A 452 4.37 -36.79 38.65
C ASN A 452 3.32 -37.88 38.73
#